data_AF-A0A0Q8VZG2-F1
#
_entry.id   AF-A0A0Q8VZG2-F1
#
_cell.length_a   1.000
_cell.length_b   1.000
_cell.length_c   1.000
_cell.angle_alpha   90.00
_cell.angle_beta   90.00
_cell.angle_gamma   90.00
#
_symmetry.space_group_name_H-M   'P 1'
#
loop_
_entity.id
_entity.type
_entity.pdbx_description
1 polymer ?
#
loop_
_entity_poly.entity_id
_entity_poly.type
_entity_poly.pdbx_seq_one_letter_code
_entity_poly.pdbx_strand_id
1 'polypeptide(L)'
;MSELDPAASRRIRREVQVSNYADGEAAMRDVSRIALFASVQGAAEEYLVARRATIAELNRRRTAAPPAPSRSSGKQATRLHDVLLPVAFVLAIISAGSTLPVPRSNGDTILQIVGGSLVSGIATVLVLGLLVWLEPYRTSTYWWPRRAWPAAMTLFFAIYWIVAGVSILWRWEPNPYDAAQVYFGAALIAGSGLGALMLWRTAKRNDLAATQTWQGLESDILEPGDLPEYYQKMDEWWRRVDTWTSPEEREQIVLARREVLAQLRASGIISEKQAQAGDRGWGVLPILEVRRVAIVS
;
A
#
# COMPACT_ATOMS: atom_id res chain seq x y z
N MET A 1 20.47 -36.55 19.72
CA MET A 1 20.13 -35.42 18.84
C MET A 1 18.84 -34.85 19.36
N SER A 2 18.82 -33.58 19.77
CA SER A 2 17.59 -32.95 20.27
C SER A 2 16.61 -32.81 19.10
N GLU A 3 15.40 -33.35 19.25
CA GLU A 3 14.33 -33.20 18.26
C GLU A 3 13.54 -31.92 18.57
N LEU A 4 13.05 -31.25 17.53
CA LEU A 4 12.18 -30.09 17.68
C LEU A 4 10.87 -30.54 18.32
N ASP A 5 10.38 -29.78 19.31
CA ASP A 5 9.06 -30.01 19.91
C ASP A 5 7.98 -30.15 18.81
N PRO A 6 7.23 -31.27 18.76
CA PRO A 6 6.15 -31.46 17.80
C PRO A 6 5.10 -30.34 17.81
N ALA A 7 4.88 -29.68 18.95
CA ALA A 7 4.00 -28.53 19.01
C ALA A 7 4.60 -27.30 18.32
N ALA A 8 5.91 -27.05 18.46
CA ALA A 8 6.62 -26.01 17.73
C ALA A 8 6.57 -26.23 16.20
N SER A 9 6.79 -27.47 15.73
CA SER A 9 6.67 -27.81 14.30
C SER A 9 5.25 -27.52 13.75
N ARG A 10 4.20 -27.88 14.52
CA ARG A 10 2.81 -27.56 14.14
C ARG A 10 2.54 -26.06 14.10
N ARG A 11 3.08 -25.28 15.05
CA ARG A 11 2.98 -23.81 15.07
C ARG A 11 3.64 -23.20 13.83
N ILE A 12 4.87 -23.62 13.51
CA ILE A 12 5.62 -23.17 12.33
C ILE A 12 4.83 -23.42 11.06
N ARG A 13 4.33 -24.65 10.87
CA ARG A 13 3.57 -25.01 9.67
C ARG A 13 2.33 -24.14 9.50
N ARG A 14 1.59 -23.90 10.57
CA ARG A 14 0.40 -23.03 10.55
C ARG A 14 0.77 -21.60 10.17
N GLU A 15 1.81 -21.05 10.79
CA GLU A 15 2.24 -19.67 10.54
C GLU A 15 2.72 -19.47 9.11
N VAL A 16 3.50 -20.42 8.57
CA VAL A 16 3.98 -20.39 7.17
C VAL A 16 2.81 -20.50 6.18
N GLN A 17 1.79 -21.30 6.48
CA GLN A 17 0.61 -21.45 5.61
C GLN A 17 -0.31 -20.22 5.58
N VAL A 18 -0.42 -19.52 6.71
CA VAL A 18 -1.26 -18.32 6.83
C VAL A 18 -0.53 -17.07 6.34
N SER A 19 0.80 -17.08 6.35
CA SER A 19 1.62 -15.95 5.89
C SER A 19 1.55 -15.79 4.38
N ASN A 20 1.19 -14.58 3.93
CA ASN A 20 1.15 -14.22 2.51
C ASN A 20 2.37 -13.37 2.16
N TYR A 21 3.46 -14.03 1.76
CA TYR A 21 4.70 -13.36 1.37
C TYR A 21 4.65 -12.86 -0.07
N ALA A 22 5.08 -11.61 -0.28
CA ALA A 22 5.18 -11.04 -1.63
C ALA A 22 6.29 -11.68 -2.46
N ASP A 23 7.40 -12.07 -1.81
CA ASP A 23 8.56 -12.71 -2.40
C ASP A 23 9.34 -13.53 -1.36
N GLY A 24 10.34 -14.27 -1.83
CA GLY A 24 11.20 -15.08 -0.98
C GLY A 24 12.11 -14.26 -0.05
N GLU A 25 12.37 -12.99 -0.34
CA GLU A 25 13.19 -12.13 0.53
C GLU A 25 12.41 -11.71 1.77
N ALA A 26 11.15 -11.32 1.60
CA ALA A 26 10.20 -11.07 2.68
C ALA A 26 10.04 -12.30 3.58
N ALA A 27 9.94 -13.49 2.99
CA ALA A 27 9.89 -14.74 3.74
C ALA A 27 11.18 -14.96 4.55
N MET A 28 12.35 -14.72 3.96
CA MET A 28 13.65 -14.88 4.64
C MET A 28 13.83 -13.93 5.84
N ARG A 29 13.27 -12.71 5.79
CA ARG A 29 13.30 -11.77 6.92
C ARG A 29 12.47 -12.27 8.11
N ASP A 30 11.41 -13.03 7.85
CA ASP A 30 10.49 -13.51 8.88
C ASP A 30 10.92 -14.83 9.54
N VAL A 31 11.87 -15.55 8.94
CA VAL A 31 12.37 -16.85 9.42
C VAL A 31 12.76 -16.82 10.90
N SER A 32 13.55 -15.82 11.30
CA SER A 32 14.02 -15.69 12.68
C SER A 32 12.89 -15.38 13.66
N ARG A 33 11.89 -14.60 13.22
CA ARG A 33 10.71 -14.25 14.01
C ARG A 33 9.86 -15.47 14.29
N ILE A 34 9.55 -16.24 13.25
CA ILE A 34 8.75 -17.46 13.35
C ILE A 34 9.47 -18.50 14.20
N ALA A 35 10.77 -18.68 14.00
CA ALA A 35 11.57 -19.61 14.80
C ALA A 35 11.56 -19.25 16.29
N LEU A 36 11.76 -17.97 16.63
CA LEU A 36 11.72 -17.52 18.02
C LEU A 36 10.34 -17.77 18.64
N PHE A 37 9.27 -17.31 18.00
CA PHE A 37 7.91 -17.40 18.56
C PHE A 37 7.39 -18.83 18.64
N ALA A 38 7.87 -19.72 17.79
CA ALA A 38 7.50 -21.13 17.85
C ALA A 38 8.22 -21.88 18.99
N SER A 39 9.47 -21.51 19.28
CA SER A 39 10.36 -22.22 20.21
C SER A 39 10.38 -21.66 21.63
N VAL A 40 10.22 -20.35 21.81
CA VAL A 40 10.30 -19.69 23.12
C VAL A 40 8.90 -19.32 23.58
N GLN A 41 8.47 -19.92 24.70
CA GLN A 41 7.17 -19.64 25.28
C GLN A 41 7.11 -18.20 25.78
N GLY A 42 6.02 -17.49 25.48
CA GLY A 42 5.85 -16.09 25.91
C GLY A 42 6.56 -15.05 25.03
N ALA A 43 7.53 -15.42 24.19
CA ALA A 43 8.27 -14.46 23.35
C ALA A 43 7.35 -13.64 22.42
N ALA A 44 6.31 -14.25 21.86
CA ALA A 44 5.32 -13.55 21.05
C ALA A 44 4.49 -12.54 21.86
N GLU A 45 4.11 -12.90 23.09
CA GLU A 45 3.35 -12.02 23.97
C GLU A 45 4.22 -10.84 24.45
N GLU A 46 5.45 -11.11 24.87
CA GLU A 46 6.41 -10.07 25.23
C GLU A 46 6.73 -9.12 24.07
N TYR A 47 6.86 -9.66 22.86
CA TYR A 47 7.03 -8.85 21.65
C TYR A 47 5.84 -7.90 21.45
N LEU A 48 4.61 -8.39 21.61
CA LEU A 48 3.41 -7.58 21.48
C LEU A 48 3.31 -6.52 22.58
N VAL A 49 3.68 -6.85 23.82
CA VAL A 49 3.75 -5.89 24.93
C VAL A 49 4.79 -4.81 24.65
N ALA A 50 6.00 -5.19 24.23
CA ALA A 50 7.07 -4.26 23.89
C ALA A 50 6.68 -3.35 22.71
N ARG A 51 6.03 -3.92 21.69
CA ARG A 51 5.49 -3.19 20.55
C ARG A 51 4.46 -2.15 20.99
N ARG A 52 3.44 -2.55 21.77
CA ARG A 52 2.40 -1.63 22.28
C ARG A 52 2.99 -0.54 23.18
N ALA A 53 3.92 -0.88 24.07
CA ALA A 53 4.58 0.09 24.95
C ALA A 53 5.39 1.11 24.15
N THR A 54 6.11 0.65 23.12
CA THR A 54 6.87 1.53 22.22
C THR A 54 5.97 2.50 21.47
N ILE A 55 4.87 1.99 20.91
CA ILE A 55 3.88 2.82 20.22
C ILE A 55 3.25 3.84 21.18
N ALA A 56 2.85 3.41 22.38
CA ALA A 56 2.25 4.28 23.39
C ALA A 56 3.22 5.36 23.89
N GLU A 57 4.51 5.07 23.97
CA GLU A 57 5.55 6.05 24.31
C GLU A 57 5.73 7.08 23.19
N LEU A 58 5.87 6.62 21.94
CA LEU A 58 6.03 7.52 20.79
C LEU A 58 4.82 8.44 20.62
N ASN A 59 3.61 7.90 20.81
CA ASN A 59 2.38 8.70 20.79
C ASN A 59 2.30 9.70 21.96
N ARG A 60 2.68 9.32 23.18
CA ARG A 60 2.71 10.25 24.32
C ARG A 60 3.68 11.41 24.10
N ARG A 61 4.86 11.14 23.55
CA ARG A 61 5.84 12.18 23.20
C ARG A 61 5.29 13.15 22.16
N ARG A 62 4.59 12.65 21.15
CA ARG A 62 3.96 13.50 20.14
C ARG A 62 2.89 14.42 20.73
N THR A 63 2.05 13.90 21.61
CA THR A 63 1.02 14.69 22.31
C THR A 63 1.62 15.73 23.26
N ALA A 64 2.79 15.44 23.85
CA ALA A 64 3.49 16.36 24.75
C ALA A 64 4.36 17.39 24.02
N ALA A 65 4.72 17.15 22.76
CA ALA A 65 5.49 18.08 21.95
C ALA A 65 4.59 19.18 21.37
N PRO A 66 5.04 20.46 21.34
CA PRO A 66 4.39 21.46 20.49
C PRO A 66 4.39 20.94 19.04
N PRO A 67 3.34 21.25 18.23
CA PRO A 67 3.15 20.64 16.92
C PRO A 67 4.39 20.83 16.05
N ALA A 68 5.21 19.79 15.97
CA ALA A 68 6.34 19.76 15.09
C ALA A 68 5.80 19.64 13.66
N PRO A 69 6.36 20.37 12.67
CA PRO A 69 5.99 20.15 11.28
C PRO A 69 6.31 18.69 10.94
N SER A 70 5.26 17.88 10.73
CA SER A 70 5.42 16.45 10.45
C SER A 70 6.34 16.31 9.23
N ARG A 71 7.47 15.62 9.39
CA ARG A 71 8.37 15.26 8.28
C ARG A 71 7.87 14.05 7.50
N SER A 72 6.57 13.76 7.56
CA SER A 72 5.98 12.90 6.55
C SER A 72 6.02 13.71 5.24
N SER A 73 6.70 13.19 4.23
CA SER A 73 6.81 13.84 2.91
C SER A 73 5.44 13.97 2.20
N GLY A 74 4.34 13.55 2.83
CA GLY A 74 2.98 13.74 2.36
C GLY A 74 2.46 15.09 2.85
N LYS A 75 1.92 15.90 1.95
CA LYS A 75 1.31 17.16 2.34
C LYS A 75 0.08 16.85 3.19
N GLN A 76 -0.01 17.47 4.36
CA GLN A 76 -1.11 17.23 5.29
C GLN A 76 -2.41 17.81 4.73
N ALA A 77 -3.43 16.97 4.56
CA ALA A 77 -4.76 17.41 4.13
C ALA A 77 -5.38 18.34 5.19
N THR A 78 -5.92 19.46 4.72
CA THR A 78 -6.83 20.30 5.51
C THR A 78 -8.28 19.87 5.27
N ARG A 79 -9.22 20.36 6.09
CA ARG A 79 -10.68 20.15 5.88
C ARG A 79 -11.15 20.47 4.46
N LEU A 80 -10.49 21.42 3.78
CA LEU A 80 -10.77 21.78 2.40
C LEU A 80 -10.52 20.59 1.45
N HIS A 81 -9.45 19.84 1.65
CA HIS A 81 -9.09 18.69 0.81
C HIS A 81 -10.04 17.51 1.03
N ASP A 82 -10.49 17.30 2.27
CA ASP A 82 -11.49 16.29 2.60
C ASP A 82 -12.85 16.53 1.93
N VAL A 83 -13.23 17.80 1.72
CA VAL A 83 -14.46 18.19 1.02
C VAL A 83 -14.26 18.23 -0.49
N LEU A 84 -13.10 18.70 -0.97
CA LEU A 84 -12.81 18.77 -2.40
C LEU A 84 -12.69 17.39 -3.05
N LEU A 85 -12.24 16.36 -2.33
CA LEU A 85 -12.12 15.01 -2.86
C LEU A 85 -13.49 14.42 -3.32
N PRO A 86 -14.53 14.35 -2.49
CA PRO A 86 -15.84 13.88 -2.93
C PRO A 86 -16.47 14.79 -3.98
N VAL A 87 -16.26 16.11 -3.88
CA VAL A 87 -16.72 17.06 -4.92
C VAL A 87 -16.05 16.76 -6.27
N ALA A 88 -14.75 16.52 -6.29
CA ALA A 88 -14.01 16.14 -7.49
C ALA A 88 -14.54 14.84 -8.11
N PHE A 89 -14.94 13.86 -7.29
CA PHE A 89 -15.56 12.63 -7.79
C PHE A 89 -16.92 12.87 -8.42
N VAL A 90 -17.77 13.69 -7.81
CA VAL A 90 -19.07 14.06 -8.40
C VAL A 90 -18.86 14.80 -9.72
N LEU A 91 -17.93 15.76 -9.76
CA LEU A 91 -17.58 16.49 -10.97
C LEU A 91 -16.97 15.56 -12.05
N ALA A 92 -16.21 14.54 -11.67
CA ALA A 92 -15.63 13.57 -12.60
C ALA A 92 -16.71 12.76 -13.33
N ILE A 93 -17.78 12.39 -12.64
CA ILE A 93 -18.94 11.72 -13.24
C ILE A 93 -19.69 12.70 -14.15
N ILE A 94 -20.04 13.89 -13.64
CA ILE A 94 -20.88 14.85 -14.37
C ILE A 94 -20.18 15.37 -15.64
N SER A 95 -18.86 15.63 -15.57
CA SER A 95 -18.10 16.22 -16.68
C SER A 95 -18.28 15.43 -17.96
N ALA A 96 -17.90 14.15 -17.98
CA ALA A 96 -18.08 13.28 -19.14
C ALA A 96 -19.52 12.76 -19.29
N GLY A 97 -20.23 12.54 -18.19
CA GLY A 97 -21.58 11.96 -18.18
C GLY A 97 -22.65 12.85 -18.81
N SER A 98 -22.41 14.16 -18.88
CA SER A 98 -23.28 15.10 -19.58
C SER A 98 -23.46 14.79 -21.08
N THR A 99 -22.53 14.05 -21.69
CA THR A 99 -22.55 13.66 -23.11
C THR A 99 -23.01 12.21 -23.34
N LEU A 100 -23.21 11.45 -22.27
CA LEU A 100 -23.66 10.06 -22.32
C LEU A 100 -25.19 9.96 -22.51
N PRO A 101 -25.70 8.85 -23.08
CA PRO A 101 -27.12 8.67 -23.31
C PRO A 101 -27.87 8.49 -21.99
N VAL A 102 -29.01 9.16 -21.83
CA VAL A 102 -29.86 9.02 -20.65
C VAL A 102 -30.88 7.90 -20.90
N PRO A 103 -30.98 6.87 -20.04
CA PRO A 103 -31.87 5.72 -20.26
C PRO A 103 -33.37 6.04 -20.36
N ARG A 104 -33.80 7.22 -19.89
CA ARG A 104 -35.22 7.59 -19.75
C ARG A 104 -35.75 8.53 -20.83
N SER A 105 -34.92 9.07 -21.70
CA SER A 105 -35.34 10.00 -22.76
C SER A 105 -34.82 9.49 -24.10
N ASN A 106 -35.59 8.69 -24.84
CA ASN A 106 -35.44 8.36 -26.28
C ASN A 106 -34.03 8.39 -26.94
N GLY A 107 -32.93 8.10 -26.23
CA GLY A 107 -31.55 8.31 -26.70
C GLY A 107 -30.97 9.73 -26.58
N ASP A 108 -31.72 10.71 -26.05
CA ASP A 108 -31.28 12.08 -25.79
C ASP A 108 -30.17 12.14 -24.72
N THR A 109 -29.25 13.08 -24.91
CA THR A 109 -28.14 13.39 -24.00
C THR A 109 -28.46 14.62 -23.17
N ILE A 110 -27.88 14.74 -21.96
CA ILE A 110 -28.10 15.91 -21.07
C ILE A 110 -27.64 17.21 -21.76
N LEU A 111 -26.51 17.14 -22.47
CA LEU A 111 -26.06 18.17 -23.39
C LEU A 111 -26.03 17.61 -24.80
N GLN A 112 -26.51 18.37 -25.78
CA GLN A 112 -26.38 17.99 -27.19
C GLN A 112 -24.91 17.76 -27.54
N ILE A 113 -24.61 16.70 -28.29
CA ILE A 113 -23.23 16.27 -28.57
C ILE A 113 -22.38 17.40 -29.17
N VAL A 114 -22.95 18.17 -30.09
CA VAL A 114 -22.27 19.24 -30.83
C VAL A 114 -21.72 20.32 -29.89
N GLY A 115 -22.59 20.97 -29.12
CA GLY A 115 -22.16 22.02 -28.17
C GLY A 115 -21.61 21.48 -26.85
N GLY A 116 -22.04 20.29 -26.44
CA GLY A 116 -21.74 19.69 -25.15
C GLY A 116 -20.37 19.02 -25.09
N SER A 117 -19.87 18.47 -26.20
CA SER A 117 -18.60 17.71 -26.24
C SER A 117 -17.40 18.57 -25.84
N LEU A 118 -17.29 19.80 -26.35
CA LEU A 118 -16.18 20.70 -26.02
C LEU A 118 -16.25 21.16 -24.56
N VAL A 119 -17.43 21.57 -24.09
CA VAL A 119 -17.65 22.00 -22.70
C VAL A 119 -17.34 20.86 -21.72
N SER A 120 -17.83 19.66 -22.04
CA SER A 120 -17.56 18.43 -21.30
C SER A 120 -16.06 18.12 -21.28
N GLY A 121 -15.37 18.19 -22.42
CA GLY A 121 -13.93 17.96 -22.50
C GLY A 121 -13.10 18.94 -21.67
N ILE A 122 -13.41 20.23 -21.71
CA ILE A 122 -12.76 21.23 -20.86
C ILE A 122 -13.02 20.93 -19.38
N ALA A 123 -14.26 20.62 -19.01
CA ALA A 123 -14.61 20.27 -17.64
C ALA A 123 -13.84 19.02 -17.17
N THR A 124 -13.72 17.99 -18.00
CA THR A 124 -12.97 16.77 -17.68
C THR A 124 -11.47 17.05 -17.47
N VAL A 125 -10.86 17.90 -18.29
CA VAL A 125 -9.47 18.33 -18.11
C VAL A 125 -9.27 19.08 -16.78
N LEU A 126 -10.19 19.99 -16.44
CA LEU A 126 -10.14 20.72 -15.17
C LEU A 126 -10.28 19.78 -13.97
N VAL A 127 -11.19 18.80 -14.06
CA VAL A 127 -11.36 17.78 -13.02
C VAL A 127 -10.12 16.89 -12.90
N LEU A 128 -9.49 16.50 -14.02
CA LEU A 128 -8.22 15.79 -13.99
C LEU A 128 -7.14 16.62 -13.28
N GLY A 129 -7.03 17.91 -13.61
CA GLY A 129 -6.10 18.83 -12.94
C GLY A 129 -6.33 18.89 -11.43
N LEU A 130 -7.59 18.94 -11.00
CA LEU A 130 -7.97 18.89 -9.59
C LEU A 130 -7.57 17.56 -8.93
N LEU A 131 -7.80 16.42 -9.59
CA LEU A 131 -7.41 15.10 -9.08
C LEU A 131 -5.88 14.95 -8.98
N VAL A 132 -5.13 15.46 -9.96
CA VAL A 132 -3.66 15.50 -9.92
C VAL A 132 -3.18 16.36 -8.75
N TRP A 133 -3.81 17.51 -8.52
CA TRP A 133 -3.47 18.39 -7.41
C TRP A 133 -3.81 17.79 -6.03
N LEU A 134 -4.89 17.01 -5.94
CA LEU A 134 -5.31 16.34 -4.71
C LEU A 134 -4.52 15.05 -4.42
N GLU A 135 -3.87 14.44 -5.41
CA GLU A 135 -3.15 13.16 -5.26
C GLU A 135 -2.13 13.17 -4.11
N PRO A 136 -1.29 14.21 -3.93
CA PRO A 136 -0.29 14.24 -2.85
C PRO A 136 -0.90 14.29 -1.44
N TYR A 137 -2.17 14.72 -1.32
CA TYR A 137 -2.90 14.83 -0.05
C TYR A 137 -3.77 13.60 0.23
N ARG A 138 -3.97 12.75 -0.77
CA ARG A 138 -4.87 11.59 -0.75
C ARG A 138 -4.57 10.60 0.38
N THR A 139 -3.29 10.43 0.74
CA THR A 139 -2.86 9.49 1.79
C THR A 139 -3.11 10.00 3.21
N SER A 140 -3.46 11.28 3.37
CA SER A 140 -3.68 11.93 4.66
C SER A 140 -5.15 12.22 4.97
N THR A 141 -6.06 11.98 4.02
CA THR A 141 -7.50 12.15 4.22
C THR A 141 -8.11 10.94 4.94
N TYR A 142 -9.24 11.17 5.62
CA TYR A 142 -9.97 10.15 6.38
C TYR A 142 -10.37 8.91 5.55
N TRP A 143 -10.38 9.03 4.22
CA TRP A 143 -10.77 8.00 3.28
C TRP A 143 -9.68 6.95 3.01
N TRP A 144 -8.44 7.21 3.43
CA TRP A 144 -7.28 6.36 3.18
C TRP A 144 -7.25 4.98 3.88
N PRO A 145 -7.69 4.83 5.16
CA PRO A 145 -7.61 3.56 5.89
C PRO A 145 -8.41 2.42 5.23
N ARG A 146 -9.37 2.75 4.36
CA ARG A 146 -10.09 1.78 3.53
C ARG A 146 -9.25 1.43 2.31
N ARG A 147 -8.26 0.54 2.53
CA ARG A 147 -7.31 -0.05 1.57
C ARG A 147 -7.81 -0.01 0.11
N ALA A 148 -6.98 0.53 -0.79
CA ALA A 148 -7.09 0.51 -2.26
C ALA A 148 -8.27 1.30 -2.90
N TRP A 149 -9.19 1.85 -2.11
CA TRP A 149 -10.39 2.50 -2.64
C TRP A 149 -10.11 3.72 -3.54
N PRO A 150 -9.21 4.65 -3.18
CA PRO A 150 -9.01 5.85 -4.00
C PRO A 150 -8.28 5.58 -5.34
N ALA A 151 -7.34 4.62 -5.37
CA ALA A 151 -6.68 4.23 -6.62
C ALA A 151 -7.66 3.51 -7.56
N ALA A 152 -8.49 2.62 -7.05
CA ALA A 152 -9.54 1.97 -7.86
C ALA A 152 -10.51 2.99 -8.49
N MET A 153 -10.84 4.07 -7.78
CA MET A 153 -11.66 5.16 -8.32
C MET A 153 -10.98 5.90 -9.49
N THR A 154 -9.68 6.21 -9.38
CA THR A 154 -8.95 6.83 -10.51
C THR A 154 -8.92 5.93 -11.76
N LEU A 155 -8.79 4.61 -11.58
CA LEU A 155 -8.89 3.66 -12.68
C LEU A 155 -10.30 3.63 -13.28
N PHE A 156 -11.33 3.63 -12.44
CA PHE A 156 -12.71 3.73 -12.89
C PHE A 156 -12.94 4.97 -13.76
N PHE A 157 -12.50 6.16 -13.30
CA PHE A 157 -12.61 7.39 -14.09
C PHE A 157 -11.80 7.35 -15.39
N ALA A 158 -10.61 6.74 -15.38
CA ALA A 158 -9.82 6.56 -16.58
C ALA A 158 -10.58 5.76 -17.65
N ILE A 159 -11.13 4.60 -17.27
CA ILE A 159 -11.92 3.76 -18.18
C ILE A 159 -13.18 4.51 -18.63
N TYR A 160 -13.90 5.10 -17.67
CA TYR A 160 -15.14 5.83 -17.90
C TYR A 160 -14.96 6.97 -18.91
N TRP A 161 -13.94 7.81 -18.75
CA TRP A 161 -13.67 8.93 -19.66
C TRP A 161 -13.21 8.47 -21.04
N ILE A 162 -12.36 7.44 -21.14
CA ILE A 162 -11.98 6.87 -22.45
C ILE A 162 -13.22 6.40 -23.20
N VAL A 163 -14.08 5.62 -22.54
CA VAL A 163 -15.31 5.11 -23.14
C VAL A 163 -16.26 6.25 -23.53
N ALA A 164 -16.42 7.27 -22.67
CA ALA A 164 -17.26 8.42 -22.98
C ALA A 164 -16.75 9.18 -24.23
N GLY A 165 -15.45 9.50 -24.28
CA GLY A 165 -14.85 10.18 -25.43
C GLY A 165 -14.98 9.41 -26.74
N VAL A 166 -14.74 8.09 -26.72
CA VAL A 166 -14.91 7.22 -27.90
C VAL A 166 -16.40 7.13 -28.31
N SER A 167 -17.31 7.06 -27.33
CA SER A 167 -18.74 6.95 -27.61
C SER A 167 -19.31 8.17 -28.35
N ILE A 168 -18.75 9.36 -28.11
CA ILE A 168 -19.14 10.59 -28.83
C ILE A 168 -18.88 10.42 -30.33
N LEU A 169 -17.70 9.93 -30.70
CA LEU A 169 -17.32 9.74 -32.11
C LEU A 169 -18.15 8.67 -32.80
N TRP A 170 -18.63 7.67 -32.06
CA TRP A 170 -19.47 6.62 -32.63
C TRP A 170 -20.93 7.04 -32.82
N ARG A 171 -21.42 7.95 -31.98
CA ARG A 171 -22.82 8.40 -31.98
C ARG A 171 -23.06 9.68 -32.78
N TRP A 172 -22.01 10.44 -33.06
CA TRP A 172 -22.11 11.68 -33.81
C TRP A 172 -22.16 11.40 -35.31
N GLU A 173 -23.14 11.97 -36.00
CA GLU A 173 -23.21 11.97 -37.46
C GLU A 173 -22.24 13.03 -38.01
N PRO A 174 -21.25 12.64 -38.84
CA PRO A 174 -20.23 13.56 -39.29
C PRO A 174 -20.78 14.74 -40.09
N ASN A 175 -20.55 15.95 -39.59
CA ASN A 175 -20.86 17.20 -40.28
C ASN A 175 -19.61 18.13 -40.26
N PRO A 176 -19.23 18.73 -41.41
CA PRO A 176 -18.01 19.53 -41.49
C PRO A 176 -18.07 20.84 -40.68
N TYR A 177 -19.26 21.36 -40.35
CA TYR A 177 -19.40 22.65 -39.66
C TYR A 177 -19.15 22.57 -38.14
N ASP A 178 -19.34 21.40 -37.53
CA ASP A 178 -19.19 21.12 -36.10
C ASP A 178 -18.06 20.13 -35.80
N ALA A 179 -17.49 19.49 -36.82
CA ALA A 179 -16.41 18.51 -36.72
C ALA A 179 -15.30 18.91 -35.75
N ALA A 180 -14.79 20.15 -35.85
CA ALA A 180 -13.70 20.60 -35.00
C ALA A 180 -14.08 20.52 -33.51
N GLN A 181 -15.25 21.02 -33.13
CA GLN A 181 -15.67 21.05 -31.71
C GLN A 181 -15.85 19.64 -31.16
N VAL A 182 -16.46 18.75 -31.95
CA VAL A 182 -16.72 17.36 -31.55
C VAL A 182 -15.42 16.57 -31.42
N TYR A 183 -14.52 16.67 -32.40
CA TYR A 183 -13.23 15.99 -32.35
C TYR A 183 -12.37 16.51 -31.19
N PHE A 184 -12.28 17.83 -30.98
CA PHE A 184 -11.53 18.39 -29.86
C PHE A 184 -12.14 17.99 -28.51
N GLY A 185 -13.46 18.08 -28.35
CA GLY A 185 -14.16 17.66 -27.14
C GLY A 185 -13.91 16.20 -26.80
N ALA A 186 -14.14 15.31 -27.77
CA ALA A 186 -13.88 13.87 -27.61
C ALA A 186 -12.41 13.57 -27.29
N ALA A 187 -11.47 14.24 -27.97
CA ALA A 187 -10.04 14.08 -27.72
C ALA A 187 -9.62 14.55 -26.33
N LEU A 188 -10.18 15.66 -25.82
CA LEU A 188 -9.92 16.15 -24.46
C LEU A 188 -10.45 15.17 -23.40
N ILE A 189 -11.63 14.59 -23.60
CA ILE A 189 -12.21 13.60 -22.68
C ILE A 189 -11.37 12.32 -22.68
N ALA A 190 -11.09 11.75 -23.86
CA ALA A 190 -10.32 10.52 -23.98
C ALA A 190 -8.87 10.70 -23.50
N GLY A 191 -8.24 11.84 -23.84
CA GLY A 191 -6.92 12.22 -23.37
C GLY A 191 -6.86 12.40 -21.85
N SER A 192 -7.90 12.98 -21.25
CA SER A 192 -8.01 13.06 -19.79
C SER A 192 -8.13 11.68 -19.14
N GLY A 193 -8.81 10.74 -19.80
CA GLY A 193 -8.86 9.34 -19.37
C GLY A 193 -7.48 8.67 -19.37
N LEU A 194 -6.64 8.93 -20.37
CA LEU A 194 -5.24 8.49 -20.37
C LEU A 194 -4.42 9.14 -19.25
N GLY A 195 -4.64 10.43 -18.99
CA GLY A 195 -4.03 11.13 -17.85
C GLY A 195 -4.43 10.53 -16.50
N ALA A 196 -5.71 10.19 -16.32
CA ALA A 196 -6.19 9.49 -15.13
C ALA A 196 -5.59 8.08 -14.99
N LEU A 197 -5.33 7.38 -16.11
CA LEU A 197 -4.65 6.09 -16.09
C LEU A 197 -3.19 6.22 -15.62
N MET A 198 -2.49 7.28 -16.05
CA MET A 198 -1.16 7.60 -15.54
C MET A 198 -1.20 7.91 -14.03
N LEU A 199 -2.17 8.72 -13.60
CA LEU A 199 -2.38 9.06 -12.19
C LEU A 199 -2.67 7.81 -11.35
N TRP A 200 -3.45 6.86 -11.89
CA TRP A 200 -3.70 5.57 -11.24
C TRP A 200 -2.40 4.77 -11.08
N ARG A 201 -1.52 4.74 -12.08
CA ARG A 201 -0.23 4.03 -11.98
C ARG A 201 0.66 4.63 -10.91
N THR A 202 0.77 5.95 -10.84
CA THR A 202 1.54 6.63 -9.79
C THR A 202 0.91 6.39 -8.41
N ALA A 203 -0.41 6.54 -8.29
CA ALA A 203 -1.15 6.25 -7.07
C ALA A 203 -0.92 4.81 -6.60
N LYS A 204 -1.03 3.81 -7.49
CA LYS A 204 -0.81 2.40 -7.17
C LYS A 204 0.63 2.12 -6.71
N ARG A 205 1.63 2.75 -7.33
CA ARG A 205 3.03 2.63 -6.90
C ARG A 205 3.23 3.22 -5.50
N ASN A 206 2.67 4.40 -5.25
CA ASN A 206 2.70 5.05 -3.93
C ASN A 206 1.98 4.19 -2.87
N ASP A 207 0.88 3.53 -3.25
CA ASP A 207 0.10 2.66 -2.36
C ASP A 207 0.85 1.40 -2.01
N LEU A 208 1.58 0.81 -2.95
CA LEU A 208 2.44 -0.33 -2.72
C LEU A 208 3.61 0.04 -1.81
N ALA A 209 4.28 1.17 -2.06
CA ALA A 209 5.36 1.67 -1.22
C ALA A 209 4.88 1.96 0.22
N ALA A 210 3.70 2.59 0.34
CA ALA A 210 3.06 2.78 1.63
C ALA A 210 2.73 1.44 2.29
N THR A 211 2.08 0.52 1.58
CA THR A 211 1.67 -0.79 2.13
C THR A 211 2.87 -1.62 2.59
N GLN A 212 4.00 -1.59 1.89
CA GLN A 212 5.25 -2.22 2.32
C GLN A 212 5.81 -1.59 3.61
N THR A 213 5.59 -0.30 3.81
CA THR A 213 5.95 0.41 5.05
C THR A 213 4.97 0.08 6.20
N TRP A 214 3.67 -0.11 5.91
CA TRP A 214 2.60 -0.33 6.88
C TRP A 214 2.32 -1.81 7.21
N GLN A 215 2.80 -2.77 6.42
CA GLN A 215 2.59 -4.21 6.67
C GLN A 215 3.29 -4.73 7.95
N GLY A 216 4.15 -3.94 8.59
CA GLY A 216 4.68 -4.22 9.93
C GLY A 216 4.05 -3.41 11.07
N LEU A 217 3.11 -2.50 10.76
CA LEU A 217 2.52 -1.55 11.70
C LEU A 217 0.99 -1.55 11.58
N GLU A 218 0.37 -2.57 12.15
CA GLU A 218 -1.07 -2.57 12.40
C GLU A 218 -1.48 -1.35 13.23
N SER A 219 -2.37 -0.54 12.65
CA SER A 219 -3.37 0.45 13.14
C SER A 219 -3.12 1.33 14.37
N ASP A 220 -2.13 1.09 15.21
CA ASP A 220 -1.81 1.98 16.33
C ASP A 220 -0.75 2.98 15.88
N ILE A 221 -1.27 4.05 15.25
CA ILE A 221 -0.75 5.41 15.14
C ILE A 221 0.78 5.50 15.33
N LEU A 222 1.52 5.30 14.24
CA LEU A 222 2.91 5.73 14.13
C LEU A 222 3.00 6.60 12.89
N GLU A 223 3.45 7.84 13.06
CA GLU A 223 3.75 8.69 11.90
C GLU A 223 5.02 8.19 11.21
N PRO A 224 5.16 8.39 9.88
CA PRO A 224 6.35 7.97 9.14
C PRO A 224 7.68 8.48 9.75
N GLY A 225 7.65 9.64 10.43
CA GLY A 225 8.81 10.20 11.13
C GLY A 225 9.28 9.39 12.35
N ASP A 226 8.42 8.57 12.94
CA ASP A 226 8.71 7.76 14.13
C ASP A 226 9.23 6.37 13.77
N LEU A 227 9.17 5.97 12.49
CA LEU A 227 9.60 4.66 12.03
C LEU A 227 11.07 4.34 12.39
N PRO A 228 12.05 5.26 12.22
CA PRO A 228 13.43 4.97 12.59
C PRO A 228 13.57 4.64 14.09
N GLU A 229 12.91 5.41 14.96
CA GLU A 229 12.96 5.20 16.41
C GLU A 229 12.18 3.94 16.83
N TYR A 230 11.03 3.68 16.22
CA TYR A 230 10.29 2.43 16.41
C TYR A 230 11.16 1.23 16.08
N TYR A 231 11.78 1.21 14.89
CA TYR A 231 12.66 0.12 14.50
C TYR A 231 13.86 0.00 15.42
N GLN A 232 14.47 1.10 15.86
CA GLN A 232 15.56 1.07 16.83
C GLN A 232 15.13 0.39 18.14
N LYS A 233 13.97 0.73 18.69
CA LYS A 233 13.44 0.14 19.93
C LYS A 233 13.08 -1.33 19.77
N MET A 234 12.55 -1.73 18.61
CA MET A 234 12.31 -3.13 18.31
C MET A 234 13.62 -3.90 18.10
N ASP A 235 14.64 -3.29 17.50
CA ASP A 235 15.98 -3.87 17.36
C ASP A 235 16.66 -4.03 18.73
N GLU A 236 16.41 -3.12 19.68
CA GLU A 236 16.83 -3.26 21.08
C GLU A 236 16.09 -4.39 21.81
N TRP A 237 14.79 -4.57 21.54
CA TRP A 237 14.06 -5.74 22.04
C TRP A 237 14.67 -7.04 21.51
N TRP A 238 14.90 -7.12 20.19
CA TRP A 238 15.53 -8.28 19.56
C TRP A 238 16.90 -8.60 20.14
N ARG A 239 17.75 -7.58 20.38
CA ARG A 239 19.05 -7.78 21.04
C ARG A 239 18.95 -8.28 22.47
N ARG A 240 17.87 -7.94 23.19
CA ARG A 240 17.65 -8.43 24.56
C ARG A 240 17.18 -9.88 24.58
N VAL A 241 16.51 -10.38 23.54
CA VAL A 241 16.11 -11.80 23.45
C VAL A 241 17.27 -12.74 23.78
N ASP A 242 18.46 -12.44 23.26
CA ASP A 242 19.65 -13.23 23.53
C ASP A 242 20.03 -13.28 25.01
N THR A 243 19.74 -12.22 25.77
CA THR A 243 20.14 -12.13 27.18
C THR A 243 19.27 -12.93 28.13
N TRP A 244 18.02 -13.23 27.75
CA TRP A 244 17.07 -13.97 28.60
C TRP A 244 16.67 -15.35 28.05
N THR A 245 17.15 -15.72 26.86
CA THR A 245 17.01 -17.08 26.34
C THR A 245 18.06 -18.02 26.93
N SER A 246 17.58 -19.13 27.46
CA SER A 246 18.42 -20.22 27.97
C SER A 246 19.19 -20.94 26.85
N PRO A 247 20.30 -21.64 27.16
CA PRO A 247 21.01 -22.44 26.16
C PRO A 247 20.13 -23.47 25.43
N GLU A 248 19.21 -24.12 26.15
CA GLU A 248 18.27 -25.09 25.57
C GLU A 248 17.29 -24.43 24.61
N GLU A 249 16.74 -23.27 24.96
CA GLU A 249 15.86 -22.49 24.07
C GLU A 249 16.59 -22.04 22.81
N ARG A 250 17.87 -21.65 22.92
CA ARG A 250 18.68 -21.28 21.75
C ARG A 250 18.86 -22.46 20.79
N GLU A 251 19.07 -23.67 21.30
CA GLU A 251 19.10 -24.87 20.48
C GLU A 251 17.75 -25.11 19.79
N GLN A 252 16.64 -24.95 20.52
CA GLN A 252 15.29 -25.08 19.95
C GLN A 252 14.98 -24.03 18.88
N ILE A 253 15.48 -22.80 19.02
CA ILE A 253 15.36 -21.75 17.99
C ILE A 253 16.11 -22.17 16.71
N VAL A 254 17.33 -22.72 16.84
CA VAL A 254 18.11 -23.20 15.69
C VAL A 254 17.40 -24.34 14.96
N LEU A 255 16.82 -25.29 15.70
CA LEU A 255 16.04 -26.39 15.13
C LEU A 255 14.76 -25.88 14.44
N ALA A 256 14.02 -24.99 15.10
CA ALA A 256 12.82 -24.38 14.51
C ALA A 256 13.14 -23.60 13.25
N ARG A 257 14.26 -22.89 13.21
CA ARG A 257 14.71 -22.16 12.03
C ARG A 257 14.92 -23.07 10.82
N ARG A 258 15.58 -24.21 11.02
CA ARG A 258 15.76 -25.22 9.96
C ARG A 258 14.42 -25.75 9.46
N GLU A 259 13.49 -25.99 10.37
CA GLU A 259 12.13 -26.41 10.02
C GLU A 259 11.39 -25.32 9.23
N VAL A 260 11.47 -24.05 9.64
CA VAL A 260 10.86 -22.92 8.91
C VAL A 260 11.42 -22.85 7.49
N LEU A 261 12.76 -22.91 7.32
CA LEU A 261 13.40 -22.90 6.01
C LEU A 261 12.98 -24.10 5.15
N ALA A 262 12.88 -25.30 5.76
CA ALA A 262 12.42 -26.50 5.07
C ALA A 262 10.97 -26.36 4.59
N GLN A 263 10.07 -25.80 5.42
CA GLN A 263 8.67 -25.55 5.08
C GLN A 263 8.54 -24.49 3.98
N LEU A 264 9.26 -23.37 4.08
CA LEU A 264 9.28 -22.32 3.05
C LEU A 264 9.80 -22.82 1.70
N ARG A 265 10.78 -23.74 1.73
CA ARG A 265 11.29 -24.39 0.52
C ARG A 265 10.26 -25.36 -0.05
N ALA A 266 9.63 -26.18 0.79
CA ALA A 266 8.62 -27.15 0.38
C ALA A 266 7.38 -26.47 -0.25
N SER A 267 7.04 -25.26 0.21
CA SER A 267 5.97 -24.45 -0.37
C SER A 267 6.39 -23.65 -1.62
N GLY A 268 7.65 -23.75 -2.05
CA GLY A 268 8.16 -23.06 -3.23
C GLY A 268 8.36 -21.54 -3.05
N ILE A 269 8.29 -21.04 -1.82
CA ILE A 269 8.43 -19.60 -1.50
C ILE A 269 9.89 -19.16 -1.59
N ILE A 270 10.83 -20.04 -1.22
CA ILE A 270 12.27 -19.79 -1.32
C ILE A 270 12.98 -20.89 -2.12
N SER A 271 14.08 -20.53 -2.77
CA SER A 271 14.95 -21.46 -3.48
C SER A 271 15.87 -22.23 -2.54
N GLU A 272 16.38 -23.38 -3.01
CA GLU A 272 17.41 -24.17 -2.31
C GLU A 272 18.65 -23.33 -1.96
N LYS A 273 19.08 -22.45 -2.87
CA LYS A 273 20.22 -21.54 -2.63
C LYS A 273 19.94 -20.58 -1.48
N GLN A 274 18.72 -20.06 -1.37
CA GLN A 274 18.30 -19.17 -0.26
C GLN A 274 18.21 -19.94 1.06
N ALA A 275 17.67 -21.15 1.06
CA ALA A 275 17.62 -22.01 2.25
C ALA A 275 19.03 -22.31 2.77
N GLN A 276 19.97 -22.68 1.90
CA GLN A 276 21.36 -22.95 2.27
C GLN A 276 22.12 -21.70 2.74
N ALA A 277 21.87 -20.54 2.15
CA ALA A 277 22.44 -19.27 2.62
C ALA A 277 21.89 -18.91 4.00
N GLY A 278 20.59 -19.16 4.23
CA GLY A 278 19.94 -19.02 5.53
C GLY A 278 20.61 -19.86 6.60
N ASP A 279 20.79 -21.16 6.37
CA ASP A 279 21.36 -22.09 7.36
C ASP A 279 22.82 -21.78 7.70
N ARG A 280 23.64 -21.34 6.73
CA ARG A 280 25.08 -21.01 6.95
C ARG A 280 25.34 -19.71 7.70
N GLY A 281 24.40 -18.77 7.73
CA GLY A 281 24.59 -17.43 8.30
C GLY A 281 24.58 -17.32 9.83
N TRP A 282 24.76 -18.42 10.58
CA TRP A 282 24.67 -18.42 12.05
C TRP A 282 25.96 -18.93 12.71
N GLY A 283 26.96 -18.03 12.81
CA GLY A 283 28.04 -18.13 13.79
C GLY A 283 27.77 -17.33 15.07
N VAL A 284 26.88 -16.34 15.01
CA VAL A 284 26.33 -15.51 16.09
C VAL A 284 24.98 -15.01 15.54
N LEU A 285 23.94 -14.86 16.37
CA LEU A 285 22.62 -14.37 15.93
C LEU A 285 22.75 -13.17 14.97
N PRO A 286 22.27 -13.26 13.71
CA PRO A 286 22.46 -12.25 12.69
C PRO A 286 21.37 -11.20 12.83
N ILE A 287 21.45 -10.41 13.90
CA ILE A 287 20.56 -9.26 14.12
C ILE A 287 21.06 -8.03 13.31
N LEU A 288 22.27 -8.08 12.74
CA LEU A 288 22.92 -6.90 12.14
C LEU A 288 23.21 -6.97 10.63
N GLU A 289 23.14 -8.13 9.97
CA GLU A 289 23.58 -8.23 8.57
C GLU A 289 22.50 -7.85 7.54
N VAL A 290 21.21 -7.98 7.88
CA VAL A 290 20.12 -7.70 6.92
C VAL A 290 19.94 -6.21 6.63
N ARG A 291 20.41 -5.30 7.50
CA ARG A 291 20.23 -3.85 7.32
C ARG A 291 21.42 -3.08 6.73
N ARG A 292 22.63 -3.65 6.66
CA ARG A 292 23.76 -2.94 6.00
C ARG A 292 23.58 -2.79 4.48
N VAL A 293 22.73 -3.60 3.86
CA VAL A 293 22.46 -3.51 2.41
C VAL A 293 21.39 -2.46 2.07
N ALA A 294 20.57 -2.01 3.04
CA ALA A 294 19.47 -1.07 2.78
C ALA A 294 19.78 0.41 3.08
N ILE A 295 20.99 0.73 3.54
CA ILE A 295 21.42 2.13 3.83
C ILE A 295 22.47 2.62 2.82
N VAL A 296 22.89 1.77 1.87
CA VAL A 296 23.92 2.11 0.85
C VAL A 296 23.41 1.88 -0.59
N SER A 297 22.09 1.92 -0.82
CA SER A 297 21.52 1.91 -2.17
C SER A 297 20.39 2.91 -2.35
#